data_AF-A0A839AK48-F1
#
_entry.id   AF-A0A839AK48-F1
#
_cell.length_a   1.000
_cell.length_b   1.000
_cell.length_c   1.000
_cell.angle_alpha   90.00
_cell.angle_beta   90.00
_cell.angle_gamma   90.00
#
_symmetry.space_group_name_H-M   'P 1'
#
loop_
_entity.id
_entity.type
_entity.pdbx_description
1 polymer ?
#
loop_
_entity_poly.entity_id
_entity_poly.type
_entity_poly.pdbx_seq_one_letter_code
_entity_poly.pdbx_strand_id
1 'polypeptide(L)'
;MKKRIDIEGLLAWAYREELPKAAGNGAGAGIVNGWAGVSSYAELLTVIDHNEYGCVPNLADGGEPHPDAVRVHEAVVALDSVALDLPDGWSPMEELGQHGELGEMAVAVALDTLTVVDGAGVRRLRNGPARLVRKHAILGGVPEWQWDGEEPAARIVTGPEGGPLWFRERVSRTRDAFGKVMEYRYETADGWDKYRNRPKRGAYQKAELHPDPLPLILARAEYELWHASLECLVEDLRPVLERFELAEFRRSPRPWQTPDKAAPRVLVANAAFSR
;
A
#
# COMPACT_ATOMS: atom_id res chain seq x y z
N MET A 1 -26.17 -16.31 22.92
CA MET A 1 -24.91 -17.06 22.67
C MET A 1 -24.27 -16.42 21.46
N LYS A 2 -23.00 -16.01 21.54
CA LYS A 2 -22.29 -15.35 20.42
C LYS A 2 -22.01 -16.35 19.31
N LYS A 3 -22.07 -15.91 18.05
CA LYS A 3 -21.67 -16.73 16.90
C LYS A 3 -20.17 -16.60 16.67
N ARG A 4 -19.47 -17.71 16.52
CA ARG A 4 -18.03 -17.68 16.22
C ARG A 4 -17.78 -17.28 14.76
N ILE A 5 -16.83 -16.39 14.52
CA ILE A 5 -16.44 -15.90 13.20
C ILE A 5 -14.95 -15.51 13.20
N ASP A 6 -14.25 -15.67 12.08
CA ASP A 6 -12.90 -15.11 11.94
C ASP A 6 -12.95 -13.63 11.51
N ILE A 7 -11.81 -12.93 11.57
CA ILE A 7 -11.75 -11.49 11.29
C ILE A 7 -12.10 -11.17 9.83
N GLU A 8 -11.69 -12.00 8.88
CA GLU A 8 -11.98 -11.81 7.46
C GLU A 8 -13.47 -11.99 7.15
N GLY A 9 -14.10 -13.01 7.74
CA GLY A 9 -15.53 -13.25 7.67
C GLY A 9 -16.33 -12.14 8.35
N LEU A 10 -15.86 -11.61 9.48
CA LEU A 10 -16.49 -10.46 10.13
C LEU A 10 -16.44 -9.22 9.25
N LEU A 11 -15.29 -8.92 8.65
CA LEU A 11 -15.12 -7.82 7.72
C LEU A 11 -15.97 -7.99 6.46
N ALA A 12 -16.01 -9.19 5.88
CA ALA A 12 -16.84 -9.50 4.73
C ALA A 12 -18.33 -9.32 5.06
N TRP A 13 -18.81 -9.86 6.18
CA TRP A 13 -20.18 -9.67 6.65
C TRP A 13 -20.51 -8.17 6.84
N ALA A 14 -19.63 -7.43 7.52
CA ALA A 14 -19.84 -6.00 7.75
C ALA A 14 -19.94 -5.23 6.42
N TYR A 15 -18.95 -5.35 5.53
CA TYR A 15 -18.85 -4.52 4.33
C TYR A 15 -19.72 -4.98 3.15
N ARG A 16 -20.11 -6.26 3.10
CA ARG A 16 -20.86 -6.83 1.96
C ARG A 16 -22.33 -7.09 2.29
N GLU A 17 -22.68 -7.25 3.56
CA GLU A 17 -24.05 -7.60 3.96
C GLU A 17 -24.71 -6.53 4.83
N GLU A 18 -24.03 -5.98 5.85
CA GLU A 18 -24.68 -5.09 6.82
C GLU A 18 -24.55 -3.60 6.51
N LEU A 19 -23.33 -3.09 6.33
CA LEU A 19 -23.09 -1.68 6.06
C LEU A 19 -23.78 -1.20 4.76
N PRO A 20 -23.92 -2.03 3.69
CA PRO A 20 -24.76 -1.67 2.54
C PRO A 20 -26.23 -1.39 2.86
N LYS A 21 -26.77 -1.85 3.99
CA LYS A 21 -28.18 -1.58 4.37
C LYS A 21 -28.44 -0.11 4.68
N ALA A 22 -27.41 0.60 5.13
CA ALA A 22 -27.50 2.04 5.32
C ALA A 22 -27.77 2.73 3.99
N ALA A 23 -28.68 3.70 4.04
CA ALA A 23 -29.06 4.47 2.86
C ALA A 23 -27.85 5.16 2.22
N GLY A 24 -27.91 5.32 0.90
CA GLY A 24 -26.90 6.08 0.17
C GLY A 24 -26.91 7.55 0.57
N ASN A 25 -25.75 8.20 0.45
CA ASN A 25 -25.61 9.64 0.66
C ASN A 25 -26.35 10.49 -0.40
N GLY A 26 -27.07 9.87 -1.35
CA GLY A 26 -27.71 10.54 -2.47
C GLY A 26 -29.16 10.15 -2.80
N ALA A 27 -29.71 9.05 -2.28
CA ALA A 27 -31.11 8.69 -2.54
C ALA A 27 -31.59 7.62 -1.55
N GLY A 28 -32.57 7.98 -0.71
CA GLY A 28 -33.44 6.99 -0.07
C GLY A 28 -33.17 6.63 1.39
N ALA A 29 -33.02 7.61 2.28
CA ALA A 29 -33.65 7.56 3.60
C ALA A 29 -33.88 9.00 4.09
N GLY A 30 -35.15 9.39 4.21
CA GLY A 30 -35.54 10.72 4.68
C GLY A 30 -35.37 11.82 3.63
N ILE A 31 -36.49 12.42 3.24
CA ILE A 31 -36.52 13.71 2.56
C ILE A 31 -35.91 14.75 3.51
N VAL A 32 -34.61 15.00 3.41
CA VAL A 32 -34.00 16.19 4.02
C VAL A 32 -33.20 17.03 3.02
N ASN A 33 -32.72 16.47 1.89
CA ASN A 33 -32.20 17.30 0.79
C ASN A 33 -32.13 16.57 -0.56
N GLY A 34 -33.26 16.44 -1.26
CA GLY A 34 -33.30 15.90 -2.64
C GLY A 34 -32.47 16.70 -3.67
N TRP A 35 -32.08 17.93 -3.34
CA TRP A 35 -31.20 18.77 -4.18
C TRP A 35 -29.72 18.43 -4.03
N ALA A 36 -29.28 17.81 -2.92
CA ALA A 36 -27.86 17.50 -2.73
C ALA A 36 -27.35 16.48 -3.76
N GLY A 37 -28.15 15.45 -4.07
CA GLY A 37 -27.83 14.50 -5.14
C GLY A 37 -27.79 15.15 -6.53
N VAL A 38 -28.69 16.10 -6.80
CA VAL A 38 -28.71 16.88 -8.05
C VAL A 38 -27.51 17.83 -8.14
N SER A 39 -27.12 18.49 -7.05
CA SER A 39 -25.95 19.36 -6.97
C SER A 39 -24.65 18.58 -7.18
N SER A 40 -24.47 17.44 -6.51
CA SER A 40 -23.29 16.59 -6.73
C SER A 40 -23.22 16.04 -8.16
N TYR A 41 -24.37 15.65 -8.75
CA TYR A 41 -24.42 15.25 -10.15
C TYR A 41 -24.12 16.41 -11.10
N ALA A 42 -24.63 17.61 -10.83
CA ALA A 42 -24.34 18.79 -11.65
C ALA A 42 -22.85 19.19 -11.58
N GLU A 43 -22.18 18.99 -10.44
CA GLU A 43 -20.77 19.27 -10.24
C GLU A 43 -19.85 18.19 -10.86
N LEU A 44 -20.20 16.91 -10.69
CA LEU A 44 -19.32 15.79 -11.05
C LEU A 44 -19.73 15.09 -12.35
N LEU A 45 -20.90 15.41 -12.91
CA LEU A 45 -21.54 14.74 -14.04
C LEU A 45 -21.65 13.21 -13.87
N THR A 46 -21.60 12.73 -12.64
CA THR A 46 -21.68 11.31 -12.27
C THR A 46 -22.41 11.17 -10.94
N VAL A 47 -23.08 10.03 -10.75
CA VAL A 47 -23.80 9.73 -9.50
C VAL A 47 -22.82 9.08 -8.54
N ILE A 48 -22.76 9.61 -7.32
CA ILE A 48 -21.98 9.00 -6.24
C ILE A 48 -22.82 7.89 -5.62
N ASP A 49 -22.51 6.64 -5.97
CA ASP A 49 -23.29 5.47 -5.57
C ASP A 49 -22.81 4.80 -4.25
N HIS A 50 -22.21 5.56 -3.32
CA HIS A 50 -21.81 5.01 -2.01
C HIS A 50 -22.53 5.67 -0.82
N ASN A 51 -22.75 4.89 0.23
CA ASN A 51 -23.18 5.39 1.54
C ASN A 51 -22.01 5.92 2.36
N GLU A 52 -22.29 6.41 3.58
CA GLU A 52 -21.30 6.94 4.51
C GLU A 52 -20.14 5.98 4.83
N TYR A 53 -20.35 4.67 4.69
CA TYR A 53 -19.36 3.63 4.94
C TYR A 53 -18.48 3.30 3.71
N GLY A 54 -18.76 3.94 2.56
CA GLY A 54 -18.10 3.66 1.29
C GLY A 54 -18.63 2.41 0.57
N CYS A 55 -19.78 1.89 0.98
CA CYS A 55 -20.43 0.73 0.37
C CYS A 55 -21.51 1.17 -0.63
N VAL A 56 -21.75 0.36 -1.66
CA VAL A 56 -22.91 0.55 -2.55
C VAL A 56 -24.19 0.22 -1.77
N PRO A 57 -25.15 1.14 -1.62
CA PRO A 57 -26.37 0.89 -0.85
C PRO A 57 -27.19 -0.25 -1.45
N ASN A 58 -27.67 -1.16 -0.60
CA ASN A 58 -28.60 -2.20 -0.98
C ASN A 58 -30.04 -1.66 -0.89
N LEU A 59 -30.58 -1.24 -2.03
CA LEU A 59 -31.93 -0.67 -2.12
C LEU A 59 -33.05 -1.69 -1.82
N ALA A 60 -32.76 -2.98 -1.82
CA ALA A 60 -33.76 -4.03 -1.57
C ALA A 60 -33.89 -4.39 -0.07
N ASP A 61 -32.85 -4.18 0.72
CA ASP A 61 -32.79 -4.52 2.15
C ASP A 61 -32.29 -3.31 2.95
N GLY A 62 -33.00 -2.18 2.80
CA GLY A 62 -32.68 -0.92 3.46
C GLY A 62 -33.01 -0.96 4.96
N GLY A 63 -32.12 -0.41 5.78
CA GLY A 63 -32.31 -0.36 7.23
C GLY A 63 -31.10 0.17 7.97
N GLU A 64 -31.20 0.20 9.31
CA GLU A 64 -30.07 0.53 10.15
C GLU A 64 -29.09 -0.67 10.19
N PRO A 65 -27.80 -0.46 9.88
CA PRO A 65 -26.80 -1.52 10.02
C PRO A 65 -26.73 -2.05 11.44
N HIS A 66 -26.37 -3.31 11.58
CA HIS A 66 -26.14 -3.88 12.91
C HIS A 66 -25.05 -3.11 13.69
N PRO A 67 -25.20 -2.85 15.01
CA PRO A 67 -24.23 -2.11 15.81
C PRO A 67 -22.79 -2.63 15.72
N ASP A 68 -22.60 -3.96 15.74
CA ASP A 68 -21.27 -4.56 15.51
C ASP A 68 -20.65 -4.21 14.15
N ALA A 69 -21.44 -4.05 13.08
CA ALA A 69 -20.92 -3.65 11.77
C ALA A 69 -20.43 -2.20 11.78
N VAL A 70 -21.14 -1.32 12.49
CA VAL A 70 -20.71 0.08 12.71
C VAL A 70 -19.41 0.11 13.50
N ARG A 71 -19.30 -0.66 14.60
CA ARG A 71 -18.05 -0.78 15.38
C ARG A 71 -16.88 -1.31 14.56
N VAL A 72 -17.12 -2.30 13.69
CA VAL A 72 -16.13 -2.78 12.72
C VAL A 72 -15.66 -1.65 11.80
N HIS A 73 -16.58 -0.85 11.28
CA HIS A 73 -16.21 0.29 10.43
C HIS A 73 -15.39 1.33 11.18
N GLU A 74 -15.80 1.71 12.39
CA GLU A 74 -15.08 2.67 13.24
C GLU A 74 -13.65 2.19 13.53
N ALA A 75 -13.49 0.93 13.91
CA ALA A 75 -12.16 0.33 14.13
C ALA A 75 -11.31 0.34 12.86
N VAL A 76 -11.90 0.02 11.70
CA VAL A 76 -11.20 0.07 10.41
C VAL A 76 -10.77 1.49 10.07
N VAL A 77 -11.61 2.50 10.27
CA VAL A 77 -11.24 3.91 10.06
C VAL A 77 -10.15 4.35 11.03
N ALA A 78 -10.20 3.90 12.28
CA ALA A 78 -9.19 4.21 13.29
C ALA A 78 -7.80 3.70 12.93
N LEU A 79 -7.67 2.67 12.08
CA LEU A 79 -6.37 2.19 11.57
C LEU A 79 -5.57 3.30 10.88
N ASP A 80 -6.21 4.27 10.24
CA ASP A 80 -5.49 5.37 9.56
C ASP A 80 -4.78 6.32 10.56
N SER A 81 -5.08 6.19 11.85
CA SER A 81 -4.37 6.89 12.93
C SER A 81 -3.19 6.09 13.50
N VAL A 82 -3.04 4.83 13.13
CA VAL A 82 -1.98 3.94 13.64
C VAL A 82 -0.64 4.33 13.02
N ALA A 83 0.40 4.37 13.85
CA ALA A 83 1.73 4.75 13.39
C ALA A 83 2.40 3.60 12.63
N LEU A 84 3.06 3.95 11.53
CA LEU A 84 3.97 3.07 10.82
C LEU A 84 5.25 2.94 11.64
N ASP A 85 5.58 1.73 12.09
CA ASP A 85 6.78 1.41 12.84
C ASP A 85 7.57 0.34 12.09
N LEU A 86 8.45 0.76 11.20
CA LEU A 86 9.30 -0.15 10.44
C LEU A 86 10.60 -0.37 11.20
N PRO A 87 10.95 -1.61 11.59
CA PRO A 87 12.20 -1.86 12.28
C PRO A 87 13.40 -1.58 11.37
N ASP A 88 14.54 -1.33 12.00
CA ASP A 88 15.81 -1.20 11.28
C ASP A 88 16.09 -2.45 10.44
N GLY A 89 16.43 -2.24 9.17
CA GLY A 89 16.69 -3.33 8.23
C GLY A 89 15.44 -4.07 7.75
N TRP A 90 14.23 -3.52 7.95
CA TRP A 90 13.01 -4.09 7.39
C TRP A 90 13.14 -4.30 5.87
N SER A 91 12.86 -5.53 5.43
CA SER A 91 12.66 -5.88 4.03
C SER A 91 11.59 -6.96 3.92
N PRO A 92 10.60 -6.80 3.03
CA PRO A 92 9.62 -7.84 2.73
C PRO A 92 10.20 -8.91 1.78
N MET A 93 11.41 -8.69 1.25
CA MET A 93 12.12 -9.57 0.33
C MET A 93 13.60 -9.67 0.74
N GLU A 94 13.84 -10.39 1.85
CA GLU A 94 15.18 -10.55 2.47
C GLU A 94 16.21 -11.14 1.49
N GLU A 95 15.77 -11.99 0.57
CA GLU A 95 16.60 -12.61 -0.45
C GLU A 95 17.31 -11.59 -1.37
N LEU A 96 16.76 -10.39 -1.55
CA LEU A 96 17.42 -9.34 -2.33
C LEU A 96 18.73 -8.85 -1.70
N GLY A 97 18.95 -9.12 -0.41
CA GLY A 97 20.21 -8.81 0.26
C GLY A 97 21.43 -9.44 -0.43
N GLN A 98 21.25 -10.55 -1.16
CA GLN A 98 22.32 -11.18 -1.95
C GLN A 98 22.85 -10.28 -3.08
N HIS A 99 22.11 -9.24 -3.47
CA HIS A 99 22.50 -8.27 -4.50
C HIS A 99 23.10 -6.98 -3.95
N GLY A 100 23.39 -6.92 -2.63
CA GLY A 100 24.02 -5.77 -1.98
C GLY A 100 23.24 -4.47 -2.20
N GLU A 101 23.94 -3.39 -2.57
CA GLU A 101 23.37 -2.05 -2.76
C GLU A 101 22.17 -2.02 -3.72
N LEU A 102 22.13 -2.88 -4.75
CA LEU A 102 20.99 -2.93 -5.68
C LEU A 102 19.71 -3.42 -4.99
N GLY A 103 19.84 -4.42 -4.12
CA GLY A 103 18.72 -4.94 -3.33
C GLY A 103 18.23 -3.92 -2.31
N GLU A 104 19.17 -3.27 -1.61
CA GLU A 104 18.86 -2.19 -0.65
C GLU A 104 18.16 -1.01 -1.33
N MET A 105 18.64 -0.60 -2.51
CA MET A 105 18.01 0.45 -3.31
C MET A 105 16.59 0.06 -3.75
N ALA A 106 16.36 -1.19 -4.18
CA ALA A 106 15.03 -1.65 -4.57
C ALA A 106 14.02 -1.57 -3.41
N VAL A 107 14.43 -1.99 -2.21
CA VAL A 107 13.62 -1.90 -0.99
C VAL A 107 13.36 -0.43 -0.60
N ALA A 108 14.38 0.44 -0.69
CA ALA A 108 14.25 1.87 -0.42
C ALA A 108 13.25 2.54 -1.38
N VAL A 109 13.32 2.23 -2.68
CA VAL A 109 12.38 2.73 -3.70
C VAL A 109 10.96 2.26 -3.40
N ALA A 110 10.78 1.00 -3.01
CA ALA A 110 9.46 0.48 -2.61
C ALA A 110 8.91 1.23 -1.39
N LEU A 111 9.76 1.48 -0.38
CA LEU A 111 9.37 2.22 0.81
C LEU A 111 8.95 3.66 0.47
N ASP A 112 9.70 4.36 -0.36
CA ASP A 112 9.37 5.72 -0.81
C ASP A 112 8.11 5.76 -1.70
N THR A 113 7.81 4.64 -2.39
CA THR A 113 6.55 4.48 -3.13
C THR A 113 5.36 4.36 -2.18
N LEU A 114 5.48 3.52 -1.15
CA LEU A 114 4.43 3.26 -0.15
C LEU A 114 4.20 4.40 0.83
N THR A 115 5.21 5.24 1.05
CA THR A 115 5.19 6.24 2.13
C THR A 115 5.40 7.66 1.61
N VAL A 116 5.08 8.62 2.47
CA VAL A 116 5.37 10.04 2.30
C VAL A 116 5.95 10.55 3.62
N VAL A 117 6.92 11.46 3.54
CA VAL A 117 7.45 12.16 4.72
C VAL A 117 6.69 13.47 4.85
N ASP A 118 6.05 13.68 5.99
CA ASP A 118 5.32 14.93 6.26
C ASP A 118 6.26 16.10 6.60
N GLY A 119 5.70 17.30 6.77
CA GLY A 119 6.49 18.51 7.09
C GLY A 119 7.22 18.45 8.44
N ALA A 120 6.88 17.49 9.30
CA ALA A 120 7.57 17.23 10.57
C ALA A 120 8.66 16.16 10.45
N GLY A 121 8.90 15.63 9.24
CA GLY A 121 9.88 14.57 9.01
C GLY A 121 9.37 13.17 9.37
N VAL A 122 8.07 13.01 9.67
CA VAL A 122 7.49 11.71 10.04
C VAL A 122 7.07 10.96 8.79
N ARG A 123 7.55 9.72 8.66
CA ARG A 123 7.15 8.82 7.56
C ARG A 123 5.76 8.26 7.83
N ARG A 124 4.85 8.43 6.87
CA ARG A 124 3.47 7.92 6.91
C ARG A 124 3.16 7.15 5.65
N LEU A 125 2.22 6.22 5.74
CA LEU A 125 1.70 5.53 4.56
C LEU A 125 1.00 6.52 3.64
N ARG A 126 1.27 6.42 2.34
CA ARG A 126 0.63 7.26 1.31
C ARG A 126 -0.85 6.93 1.18
N ASN A 127 -1.19 5.66 1.31
CA ASN A 127 -2.56 5.16 1.41
C ASN A 127 -2.74 4.55 2.80
N GLY A 128 -3.74 5.02 3.55
CA GLY A 128 -3.99 4.53 4.89
C GLY A 128 -4.38 3.03 4.91
N PRO A 129 -4.03 2.30 5.98
CA PRO A 129 -4.35 0.87 6.15
C PRO A 129 -5.86 0.58 6.08
N ALA A 130 -6.73 1.52 6.47
CA ALA A 130 -8.18 1.36 6.37
C ALA A 130 -8.62 1.08 4.93
N ARG A 131 -8.01 1.76 3.95
CA ARG A 131 -8.30 1.57 2.52
C ARG A 131 -7.95 0.17 2.07
N LEU A 132 -6.80 -0.35 2.50
CA LEU A 132 -6.32 -1.68 2.14
C LEU A 132 -7.23 -2.77 2.72
N VAL A 133 -7.60 -2.66 4.00
CA VAL A 133 -8.54 -3.58 4.65
C VAL A 133 -9.90 -3.55 3.97
N ARG A 134 -10.47 -2.37 3.71
CA ARG A 134 -11.77 -2.23 3.02
C ARG A 134 -11.77 -2.85 1.63
N LYS A 135 -10.71 -2.64 0.84
CA LYS A 135 -10.56 -3.23 -0.50
C LYS A 135 -10.74 -4.75 -0.44
N HIS A 136 -10.03 -5.42 0.47
CA HIS A 136 -10.07 -6.88 0.59
C HIS A 136 -11.33 -7.40 1.31
N ALA A 137 -11.93 -6.62 2.21
CA ALA A 137 -13.23 -6.95 2.80
C ALA A 137 -14.37 -6.94 1.76
N ILE A 138 -14.36 -5.97 0.83
CA ILE A 138 -15.39 -5.80 -0.20
C ILE A 138 -15.17 -6.75 -1.38
N LEU A 139 -13.98 -6.73 -1.97
CA LEU A 139 -13.67 -7.52 -3.17
C LEU A 139 -13.40 -9.00 -2.85
N GLY A 140 -13.06 -9.30 -1.61
CA GLY A 140 -12.53 -10.60 -1.19
C GLY A 140 -11.04 -10.75 -1.49
N GLY A 141 -10.51 -11.90 -1.08
CA GLY A 141 -9.09 -12.24 -1.24
C GLY A 141 -8.18 -11.47 -0.28
N VAL A 142 -6.89 -11.51 -0.57
CA VAL A 142 -5.81 -10.88 0.20
C VAL A 142 -4.87 -10.14 -0.76
N PRO A 143 -3.98 -9.27 -0.28
CA PRO A 143 -2.93 -8.72 -1.15
C PRO A 143 -2.15 -9.85 -1.82
N GLU A 144 -2.02 -9.79 -3.14
CA GLU A 144 -1.33 -10.82 -3.92
C GLU A 144 0.17 -10.69 -3.69
N TRP A 145 0.76 -11.70 -3.05
CA TRP A 145 2.18 -11.73 -2.68
C TRP A 145 2.96 -12.79 -3.46
N GLN A 146 2.27 -13.64 -4.23
CA GLN A 146 2.89 -14.68 -5.03
C GLN A 146 3.55 -14.07 -6.26
N TRP A 147 4.63 -14.73 -6.67
CA TRP A 147 5.39 -14.37 -7.86
C TRP A 147 5.62 -15.62 -8.68
N ASP A 148 5.03 -15.66 -9.87
CA ASP A 148 5.22 -16.74 -10.84
C ASP A 148 6.36 -16.46 -11.83
N GLY A 149 7.05 -15.33 -11.67
CA GLY A 149 8.14 -14.91 -12.55
C GLY A 149 9.51 -15.47 -12.15
N GLU A 150 10.52 -15.13 -12.96
CA GLU A 150 11.93 -15.43 -12.65
C GLU A 150 12.39 -14.67 -11.40
N GLU A 151 13.35 -15.25 -10.67
CA GLU A 151 14.02 -14.57 -9.57
C GLU A 151 14.82 -13.36 -10.10
N PRO A 152 14.67 -12.17 -9.49
CA PRO A 152 15.44 -11.00 -9.87
C PRO A 152 16.94 -11.28 -9.80
N ALA A 153 17.67 -11.02 -10.89
CA ALA A 153 19.11 -11.16 -10.94
C ALA A 153 19.75 -9.85 -11.38
N ALA A 154 20.92 -9.54 -10.83
CA ALA A 154 21.71 -8.40 -11.26
C ALA A 154 22.20 -8.60 -12.71
N ARG A 155 21.85 -7.68 -13.61
CA ARG A 155 22.29 -7.67 -15.00
C ARG A 155 22.84 -6.29 -15.36
N ILE A 156 23.83 -6.27 -16.23
CA ILE A 156 24.34 -5.00 -16.78
C ILE A 156 23.27 -4.40 -17.68
N VAL A 157 22.99 -3.12 -17.52
CA VAL A 157 22.02 -2.40 -18.34
C VAL A 157 22.48 -2.44 -19.81
N THR A 158 21.62 -2.93 -20.69
CA THR A 158 21.92 -3.07 -22.12
C THR A 158 21.18 -2.04 -22.97
N GLY A 159 21.75 -1.72 -24.13
CA GLY A 159 21.13 -0.85 -25.11
C GLY A 159 20.17 -1.62 -26.03
N PRO A 160 19.48 -0.94 -26.96
CA PRO A 160 18.55 -1.57 -27.90
C PRO A 160 19.17 -2.69 -28.75
N GLU A 161 20.49 -2.66 -28.98
CA GLU A 161 21.24 -3.66 -29.73
C GLU A 161 21.80 -4.81 -28.85
N GLY A 162 21.43 -4.86 -27.55
CA GLY A 162 21.85 -5.91 -26.61
C GLY A 162 23.25 -5.76 -26.02
N GLY A 163 24.06 -4.79 -26.49
CA GLY A 163 25.36 -4.48 -25.91
C GLY A 163 25.28 -3.68 -24.60
N PRO A 164 26.30 -3.74 -23.72
CA PRO A 164 26.28 -3.02 -22.46
C PRO A 164 26.30 -1.49 -22.66
N LEU A 165 25.47 -0.77 -21.92
CA LEU A 165 25.51 0.68 -21.89
C LEU A 165 26.64 1.18 -21.02
N TRP A 166 27.35 2.18 -21.55
CA TRP A 166 28.40 2.90 -20.86
C TRP A 166 27.87 4.28 -20.51
N PHE A 167 27.76 4.53 -19.21
CA PHE A 167 27.32 5.78 -18.63
C PHE A 167 28.52 6.64 -18.31
N ARG A 168 28.33 7.96 -18.30
CA ARG A 168 29.31 8.89 -17.76
C ARG A 168 28.60 10.06 -17.11
N GLU A 169 29.22 10.63 -16.10
CA GLU A 169 28.77 11.86 -15.49
C GLU A 169 29.15 13.05 -16.40
N ARG A 170 28.20 13.98 -16.58
CA ARG A 170 28.40 15.25 -17.27
C ARG A 170 28.04 16.38 -16.31
N VAL A 171 28.84 17.44 -16.36
CA VAL A 171 28.53 18.70 -15.70
C VAL A 171 28.04 19.66 -16.78
N SER A 172 26.86 20.22 -16.60
CA SER A 172 26.40 21.34 -17.41
C SER A 172 26.18 22.57 -16.53
N ARG A 173 26.43 23.72 -17.12
CA ARG A 173 26.37 25.03 -16.49
C ARG A 173 25.25 25.82 -17.16
N THR A 174 24.17 26.06 -16.43
CA THR A 174 23.05 26.89 -16.86
C THR A 174 22.96 28.10 -15.96
N ARG A 175 22.51 29.25 -16.48
CA ARG A 175 22.14 30.39 -15.63
C ARG A 175 20.70 30.24 -15.17
N ASP A 176 20.46 30.46 -13.89
CA ASP A 176 19.09 30.58 -13.37
C ASP A 176 18.42 31.89 -13.84
N ALA A 177 17.15 32.07 -13.45
CA ALA A 177 16.37 33.27 -13.76
C ALA A 177 16.96 34.58 -13.21
N PHE A 178 17.94 34.50 -12.30
CA PHE A 178 18.62 35.63 -11.66
C PHE A 178 20.07 35.79 -12.17
N GLY A 179 20.47 35.04 -13.20
CA GLY A 179 21.79 35.12 -13.83
C GLY A 179 22.91 34.39 -13.08
N LYS A 180 22.61 33.67 -11.99
CA LYS A 180 23.57 32.86 -11.25
C LYS A 180 23.87 31.58 -12.03
N VAL A 181 25.15 31.27 -12.21
CA VAL A 181 25.57 30.01 -12.84
C VAL A 181 25.33 28.86 -11.88
N MET A 182 24.47 27.94 -12.29
CA MET A 182 24.16 26.70 -11.61
C MET A 182 24.82 25.54 -12.36
N GLU A 183 25.55 24.71 -11.61
CA GLU A 183 26.10 23.45 -12.12
C GLU A 183 25.11 22.32 -11.81
N TYR A 184 24.71 21.58 -12.83
CA TYR A 184 23.96 20.35 -12.68
C TYR A 184 24.78 19.18 -13.22
N ARG A 185 24.93 18.16 -12.37
CA ARG A 185 25.52 16.88 -12.77
C ARG A 185 24.41 15.98 -13.24
N TYR A 186 24.59 15.37 -14.40
CA TYR A 186 23.64 14.43 -14.98
C TYR A 186 24.38 13.32 -15.70
N GLU A 187 23.74 12.17 -15.79
CA GLU A 187 24.31 10.98 -16.42
C GLU A 187 23.89 10.92 -17.90
N THR A 188 24.82 10.53 -18.78
CA THR A 188 24.51 10.27 -20.19
C THR A 188 24.98 8.88 -20.62
N ALA A 189 24.13 8.16 -21.34
CA ALA A 189 24.41 6.84 -21.90
C ALA A 189 25.25 6.90 -23.21
N ASP A 190 26.26 7.77 -23.25
CA ASP A 190 27.17 7.94 -24.40
C ASP A 190 28.65 7.84 -23.97
N GLY A 191 28.90 7.04 -22.93
CA GLY A 191 30.21 6.68 -22.43
C GLY A 191 31.01 5.80 -23.38
N TRP A 192 30.40 5.21 -24.41
CA TRP A 192 31.11 4.43 -25.43
C TRP A 192 31.67 5.33 -26.55
N ASP A 193 32.94 5.12 -26.93
CA ASP A 193 33.56 5.75 -28.09
C ASP A 193 33.43 4.82 -29.31
N LYS A 194 32.49 5.15 -30.22
CA LYS A 194 32.21 4.36 -31.43
C LYS A 194 33.41 4.30 -32.39
N TYR A 195 34.26 5.32 -32.40
CA TYR A 195 35.40 5.39 -33.33
C TYR A 195 36.60 4.61 -32.81
N ARG A 196 36.85 4.67 -31.50
CA ARG A 196 37.97 3.96 -30.86
C ARG A 196 37.59 2.59 -30.33
N ASN A 197 36.32 2.19 -30.49
CA ASN A 197 35.74 0.93 -30.03
C ASN A 197 36.09 0.61 -28.57
N ARG A 198 35.98 1.61 -27.69
CA ARG A 198 36.34 1.48 -26.27
C ARG A 198 35.56 2.45 -25.37
N PRO A 199 35.49 2.21 -24.05
CA PRO A 199 34.91 3.15 -23.11
C PRO A 199 35.70 4.47 -23.08
N LYS A 200 34.98 5.59 -22.96
CA LYS A 200 35.56 6.90 -22.68
C LYS A 200 36.12 6.93 -21.26
N ARG A 201 37.08 7.83 -21.00
CA ARG A 201 37.62 8.02 -19.66
C ARG A 201 36.50 8.42 -18.68
N GLY A 202 36.41 7.71 -17.56
CA GLY A 202 35.38 7.92 -16.55
C GLY A 202 34.01 7.34 -16.92
N ALA A 203 33.92 6.57 -18.01
CA ALA A 203 32.71 5.81 -18.29
C ALA A 203 32.64 4.57 -17.41
N TYR A 204 31.45 4.22 -16.95
CA TYR A 204 31.17 3.05 -16.12
C TYR A 204 29.92 2.33 -16.63
N GLN A 205 29.73 1.10 -16.17
CA GLN A 205 28.53 0.30 -16.44
C GLN A 205 27.63 0.34 -15.20
N LYS A 206 26.33 0.28 -15.44
CA LYS A 206 25.33 0.15 -14.37
C LYS A 206 24.78 -1.26 -14.39
N ALA A 207 24.42 -1.75 -13.21
CA ALA A 207 23.64 -2.95 -13.04
C ALA A 207 22.23 -2.59 -12.58
N GLU A 208 21.28 -3.42 -12.96
CA GLU A 208 19.88 -3.38 -12.52
C GLU A 208 19.43 -4.79 -12.14
N LEU A 209 18.37 -4.88 -11.33
CA LEU A 209 17.72 -6.16 -11.04
C LEU A 209 16.69 -6.45 -12.13
N HIS A 210 16.80 -7.62 -12.74
CA HIS A 210 15.87 -8.08 -13.77
C HIS A 210 15.39 -9.51 -13.48
N PRO A 211 14.06 -9.78 -13.51
CA PRO A 211 12.98 -8.81 -13.69
C PRO A 211 12.94 -7.76 -12.57
N ASP A 212 12.27 -6.62 -12.81
CA ASP A 212 12.12 -5.56 -11.81
C ASP A 212 11.44 -6.13 -10.55
N PRO A 213 12.12 -6.15 -9.38
CA PRO A 213 11.57 -6.71 -8.16
C PRO A 213 10.50 -5.80 -7.53
N LEU A 214 10.43 -4.52 -7.92
CA LEU A 214 9.59 -3.52 -7.24
C LEU A 214 8.12 -3.94 -7.08
N PRO A 215 7.43 -4.48 -8.10
CA PRO A 215 6.04 -4.93 -7.95
C PRO A 215 5.87 -5.98 -6.85
N LEU A 216 6.82 -6.91 -6.73
CA LEU A 216 6.78 -7.98 -5.73
C LEU A 216 7.09 -7.44 -4.32
N ILE A 217 8.06 -6.53 -4.19
CA ILE A 217 8.39 -5.89 -2.91
C ILE A 217 7.15 -5.16 -2.38
N LEU A 218 6.47 -4.39 -3.25
CA LEU A 218 5.25 -3.67 -2.90
C LEU A 218 4.12 -4.61 -2.49
N ALA A 219 3.89 -5.67 -3.26
CA ALA A 219 2.89 -6.70 -2.98
C ALA A 219 3.08 -7.34 -1.59
N ARG A 220 4.31 -7.76 -1.28
CA ARG A 220 4.64 -8.37 0.02
C ARG A 220 4.56 -7.37 1.17
N ALA A 221 4.97 -6.11 0.94
CA ALA A 221 4.81 -5.05 1.93
C ALA A 221 3.33 -4.72 2.22
N GLU A 222 2.49 -4.66 1.19
CA GLU A 222 1.04 -4.50 1.36
C GLU A 222 0.44 -5.69 2.12
N TYR A 223 0.90 -6.92 1.86
CA TYR A 223 0.45 -8.08 2.63
C TYR A 223 0.82 -7.96 4.12
N GLU A 224 2.07 -7.61 4.45
CA GLU A 224 2.48 -7.42 5.85
C GLU A 224 1.65 -6.32 6.53
N LEU A 225 1.41 -5.20 5.83
CA LEU A 225 0.59 -4.10 6.35
C LEU A 225 -0.86 -4.53 6.58
N TRP A 226 -1.44 -5.25 5.63
CA TRP A 226 -2.80 -5.79 5.74
C TRP A 226 -2.90 -6.78 6.90
N HIS A 227 -1.93 -7.69 7.04
CA HIS A 227 -1.88 -8.67 8.12
C HIS A 227 -1.79 -7.99 9.49
N ALA A 228 -0.84 -7.06 9.67
CA ALA A 228 -0.70 -6.30 10.91
C ALA A 228 -1.96 -5.47 11.23
N SER A 229 -2.67 -4.98 10.21
CA SER A 229 -3.95 -4.29 10.39
C SER A 229 -5.03 -5.23 10.92
N LEU A 230 -5.10 -6.47 10.41
CA LEU A 230 -6.04 -7.46 10.91
C LEU A 230 -5.73 -7.86 12.36
N GLU A 231 -4.47 -7.97 12.74
CA GLU A 231 -4.09 -8.23 14.14
C GLU A 231 -4.59 -7.11 15.07
N CYS A 232 -4.37 -5.84 14.71
CA CYS A 232 -4.87 -4.70 15.47
C CYS A 232 -6.41 -4.74 15.59
N LEU A 233 -7.11 -5.02 14.48
CA LEU A 233 -8.57 -5.14 14.51
C LEU A 233 -9.07 -6.28 15.39
N VAL A 234 -8.35 -7.41 15.44
CA VAL A 234 -8.70 -8.51 16.36
C VAL A 234 -8.56 -8.07 17.82
N GLU A 235 -7.51 -7.33 18.16
CA GLU A 235 -7.31 -6.79 19.51
C GLU A 235 -8.44 -5.81 19.88
N ASP A 236 -8.75 -4.87 18.98
CA ASP A 236 -9.72 -3.79 19.23
C ASP A 236 -11.18 -4.28 19.26
N LEU A 237 -11.55 -5.22 18.39
CA LEU A 237 -12.94 -5.65 18.24
C LEU A 237 -13.35 -6.75 19.22
N ARG A 238 -12.42 -7.61 19.65
CA ARG A 238 -12.71 -8.72 20.56
C ARG A 238 -13.48 -8.32 21.83
N PRO A 239 -13.18 -7.21 22.53
CA PRO A 239 -13.91 -6.81 23.72
C PRO A 239 -15.28 -6.17 23.46
N VAL A 240 -15.54 -5.62 22.26
CA VAL A 240 -16.70 -4.73 22.00
C VAL A 240 -17.81 -5.36 21.15
N LEU A 241 -17.59 -6.51 20.52
CA LEU A 241 -18.61 -7.18 19.70
C LEU A 241 -19.72 -7.80 20.57
N GLU A 242 -20.97 -7.64 20.18
CA GLU A 242 -22.14 -8.17 20.90
C GLU A 242 -22.64 -9.49 20.32
N ARG A 243 -22.71 -9.60 18.99
CA ARG A 243 -23.26 -10.75 18.25
C ARG A 243 -22.21 -11.82 18.00
N PHE A 244 -20.95 -11.42 17.80
CA PHE A 244 -19.88 -12.30 17.38
C PHE A 244 -18.82 -12.54 18.45
N GLU A 245 -18.23 -13.72 18.38
CA GLU A 245 -17.01 -14.07 19.10
C GLU A 245 -15.90 -14.32 18.08
N LEU A 246 -14.85 -13.50 18.12
CA LEU A 246 -13.73 -13.61 17.18
C LEU A 246 -12.93 -14.88 17.42
N ALA A 247 -12.77 -15.68 16.38
CA ALA A 247 -11.83 -16.78 16.34
C ALA A 247 -10.37 -16.28 16.42
N GLU A 248 -9.46 -17.23 16.50
CA GLU A 248 -8.01 -16.98 16.39
C GLU A 248 -7.67 -16.63 14.94
N PHE A 249 -6.90 -15.57 14.74
CA PHE A 249 -6.36 -15.21 13.43
C PHE A 249 -5.14 -16.09 13.13
N ARG A 250 -5.17 -16.83 12.03
CA ARG A 250 -4.21 -17.92 11.75
C ARG A 250 -3.35 -17.72 10.50
N ARG A 251 -3.49 -16.59 9.81
CA ARG A 251 -2.67 -16.36 8.61
C ARG A 251 -1.22 -16.15 9.03
N SER A 252 -0.33 -16.77 8.27
CA SER A 252 1.10 -16.45 8.31
C SER A 252 1.28 -14.95 7.98
N PRO A 253 2.13 -14.24 8.72
CA PRO A 253 2.49 -12.86 8.40
C PRO A 253 3.43 -12.76 7.18
N ARG A 254 4.17 -13.83 6.85
CA ARG A 254 5.06 -13.93 5.69
C ARG A 254 4.94 -15.30 5.02
N PRO A 255 3.82 -15.57 4.32
CA PRO A 255 3.54 -16.89 3.75
C PRO A 255 4.53 -17.32 2.65
N TRP A 256 5.34 -16.39 2.13
CA TRP A 256 6.42 -16.65 1.18
C TRP A 256 7.73 -17.11 1.84
N GLN A 257 7.88 -17.05 3.16
CA GLN A 257 9.08 -17.51 3.86
C GLN A 257 8.89 -18.94 4.39
N THR A 258 9.94 -19.77 4.26
CA THR A 258 9.96 -21.14 4.81
C THR A 258 11.22 -21.33 5.66
N PRO A 259 11.11 -21.66 6.96
CA PRO A 259 9.87 -21.78 7.73
C PRO A 259 9.15 -20.43 7.86
N ASP A 260 7.86 -20.47 8.16
CA ASP A 260 7.06 -19.29 8.45
C ASP A 260 7.74 -18.47 9.55
N LYS A 261 8.16 -17.25 9.22
CA LYS A 261 8.89 -16.37 10.11
C LYS A 261 7.92 -15.30 10.60
N ALA A 262 7.93 -15.05 11.90
CA ALA A 262 7.18 -13.92 12.46
C ALA A 262 7.59 -12.63 11.73
N ALA A 263 6.62 -11.89 11.18
CA ALA A 263 6.91 -10.55 10.69
C ALA A 263 7.21 -9.65 11.88
N PRO A 264 8.10 -8.66 11.72
CA PRO A 264 8.16 -7.58 12.68
C PRO A 264 6.81 -6.85 12.73
N ARG A 265 6.49 -6.28 13.89
CA ARG A 265 5.29 -5.46 14.06
C ARG A 265 5.47 -4.16 13.27
N VAL A 266 4.80 -4.04 12.13
CA VAL A 266 4.86 -2.87 11.23
C VAL A 266 3.92 -1.73 11.66
N LEU A 267 2.94 -2.06 12.51
CA LEU A 267 1.93 -1.12 13.01
C LEU A 267 1.90 -1.13 14.53
N VAL A 268 2.03 0.03 15.14
CA VAL A 268 1.91 0.20 16.60
C VAL A 268 0.63 0.96 16.92
N ALA A 269 -0.27 0.30 17.64
CA ALA A 269 -1.51 0.90 18.12
C ALA A 269 -1.20 2.19 18.89
N ASN A 270 -1.94 3.25 18.58
CA ASN A 270 -1.80 4.49 19.33
C ASN A 270 -2.30 4.26 20.76
N ALA A 271 -1.49 4.64 21.75
CA ALA A 271 -1.83 4.55 23.19
C ALA A 271 -3.10 5.33 23.61
N ALA A 272 -3.77 5.99 22.66
CA ALA A 272 -5.00 6.74 22.87
C ALA A 272 -6.25 5.87 23.09
N PHE A 273 -6.21 4.56 22.77
CA PHE A 273 -7.35 3.65 22.92
C PHE A 273 -7.37 2.83 24.23
N SER A 274 -6.44 3.08 25.17
CA SER A 274 -6.43 2.42 26.49
C SER A 274 -7.16 3.21 27.59
N ARG A 275 -8.30 3.86 27.29
CA ARG A 275 -9.15 4.50 28.32
C ARG A 275 -10.61 4.10 28.20
#